data_AF-A0A3B0VB58-F1
#
_entry.id   AF-A0A3B0VB58-F1
#
_cell.length_a   1.000
_cell.length_b   1.000
_cell.length_c   1.000
_cell.angle_alpha   90.00
_cell.angle_beta   90.00
_cell.angle_gamma   90.00
#
_symmetry.space_group_name_H-M   'P 1'
#
loop_
_entity.id
_entity.type
_entity.pdbx_description
1 polymer ?
#
loop_
_entity_poly.entity_id
_entity_poly.type
_entity_poly.pdbx_seq_one_letter_code
_entity_poly.pdbx_strand_id
1 'polypeptide(L)'
;MSEYLAEYPGQQTAAASASSWGHNGSHETWLNDRNDWIYPHLHHGAEVMEGLAHNHPQADGLTLRALKQAARELLLAQASDWAFMMNSGTMPDYAARRLNTHLSQLRRLEREIDNQAIDERWLSMIEYRNNIFPLVDYRAFG
;
A
#
# COMPACT_ATOMS: atom_id res chain seq x y z
N MET A 1 -23.15 -1.48 -17.89
CA MET A 1 -21.84 -1.75 -18.54
C MET A 1 -21.82 -3.13 -19.17
N SER A 2 -22.02 -4.20 -18.39
CA SER A 2 -21.97 -5.58 -18.90
C SER A 2 -23.07 -5.90 -19.91
N GLU A 3 -24.31 -5.44 -19.68
CA GLU A 3 -25.42 -5.63 -20.64
C GLU A 3 -25.18 -4.90 -21.97
N TYR A 4 -24.68 -3.67 -21.91
CA TYR A 4 -24.33 -2.89 -23.11
C TYR A 4 -23.25 -3.57 -23.96
N LEU A 5 -22.20 -4.11 -23.34
CA LEU A 5 -21.15 -4.83 -24.06
C LEU A 5 -21.66 -6.15 -24.68
N ALA A 6 -22.65 -6.79 -24.05
CA ALA A 6 -23.28 -7.99 -24.59
C ALA A 6 -24.17 -7.68 -25.81
N GLU A 7 -24.86 -6.54 -25.80
CA GLU A 7 -25.70 -6.07 -26.90
C GLU A 7 -24.88 -5.56 -28.11
N TYR A 8 -23.69 -4.99 -27.86
CA TYR A 8 -22.81 -4.42 -28.89
C TYR A 8 -21.41 -5.07 -28.87
N PRO A 9 -21.21 -6.24 -29.49
CA PRO A 9 -19.95 -7.00 -29.39
C PRO A 9 -18.80 -6.43 -30.26
N GLY A 10 -19.10 -5.60 -31.26
CA GLY A 10 -18.09 -4.97 -32.12
C GLY A 10 -17.45 -3.76 -31.46
N GLN A 11 -16.27 -3.93 -30.87
CA GLN A 11 -15.53 -2.88 -30.18
C GLN A 11 -14.37 -2.36 -31.03
N GLN A 12 -14.20 -1.03 -31.07
CA GLN A 12 -13.02 -0.43 -31.68
C GLN A 12 -11.79 -0.71 -30.79
N THR A 13 -10.72 -1.20 -31.39
CA THR A 13 -9.43 -1.37 -30.70
C THR A 13 -8.64 -0.07 -30.76
N ALA A 14 -8.15 0.39 -29.61
CA ALA A 14 -7.25 1.54 -29.49
C ALA A 14 -6.15 1.24 -28.47
N ALA A 15 -4.97 1.84 -28.66
CA ALA A 15 -3.91 1.83 -27.66
C ALA A 15 -4.11 3.03 -26.74
N ALA A 16 -4.30 2.78 -25.44
CA ALA A 16 -4.39 3.85 -24.45
C ALA A 16 -2.99 4.43 -24.18
N SER A 17 -2.87 5.75 -24.23
CA SER A 17 -1.69 6.45 -23.74
C SER A 17 -1.69 6.51 -22.21
N ALA A 18 -0.51 6.65 -21.60
CA ALA A 18 -0.42 6.90 -20.16
C ALA A 18 -1.10 8.24 -19.85
N SER A 19 -2.15 8.18 -19.03
CA SER A 19 -2.94 9.33 -18.63
C SER A 19 -3.63 9.07 -17.30
N SER A 20 -4.11 10.12 -16.67
CA SER A 20 -5.04 10.05 -15.55
C SER A 20 -6.28 10.89 -15.84
N TRP A 21 -7.24 10.85 -14.92
CA TRP A 21 -8.37 11.77 -14.86
C TRP A 21 -8.10 12.99 -13.95
N GLY A 22 -6.85 13.17 -13.52
CA GLY A 22 -6.37 14.27 -12.68
C GLY A 22 -5.93 15.48 -13.48
N HIS A 23 -5.12 16.35 -12.86
CA HIS A 23 -4.67 17.59 -13.50
C HIS A 23 -3.98 17.33 -14.84
N ASN A 24 -4.40 18.04 -15.89
CA ASN A 24 -3.90 17.94 -17.26
C ASN A 24 -3.92 16.53 -17.88
N GLY A 25 -4.70 15.60 -17.32
CA GLY A 25 -4.70 14.21 -17.74
C GLY A 25 -3.38 13.48 -17.52
N SER A 26 -2.48 14.02 -16.68
CA SER A 26 -1.14 13.48 -16.42
C SER A 26 -1.01 12.92 -15.00
N HIS A 27 0.18 12.45 -14.62
CA HIS A 27 0.44 11.95 -13.26
C HIS A 27 0.87 13.04 -12.28
N GLU A 28 0.93 14.30 -12.71
CA GLU A 28 1.42 15.45 -11.92
C GLU A 28 0.69 15.64 -10.59
N THR A 29 -0.55 15.17 -10.48
CA THR A 29 -1.28 15.24 -9.20
C THR A 29 -0.64 14.37 -8.12
N TRP A 30 -0.03 13.24 -8.51
CA TRP A 30 0.54 12.27 -7.58
C TRP A 30 2.06 12.29 -7.56
N LEU A 31 2.73 12.75 -8.63
CA LEU A 31 4.19 12.87 -8.71
C LEU A 31 4.61 14.28 -9.15
N ASN A 32 5.09 15.07 -8.20
CA ASN A 32 5.68 16.39 -8.37
C ASN A 32 6.55 16.78 -7.16
N ASP A 33 7.19 17.94 -7.18
CA ASP A 33 8.11 18.45 -6.14
C ASP A 33 7.52 18.51 -4.71
N ARG A 34 6.20 18.38 -4.52
CA ARG A 34 5.54 18.40 -3.20
C ARG A 34 5.40 17.00 -2.58
N ASN A 35 5.42 15.96 -3.40
CA ASN A 35 5.12 14.58 -2.96
C ASN A 35 6.10 13.54 -3.51
N ASP A 36 7.04 13.91 -4.38
CA ASP A 36 8.08 13.04 -4.93
C ASP A 36 8.88 12.28 -3.86
N TRP A 37 9.14 12.93 -2.72
CA TRP A 37 9.89 12.39 -1.60
C TRP A 37 9.28 11.10 -1.02
N ILE A 38 7.98 10.84 -1.20
CA ILE A 38 7.34 9.63 -0.65
C ILE A 38 7.74 8.37 -1.42
N TYR A 39 8.01 8.49 -2.72
CA TYR A 39 8.11 7.34 -3.62
C TYR A 39 9.32 6.44 -3.34
N PRO A 40 10.53 6.97 -3.07
CA PRO A 40 11.64 6.12 -2.64
C PRO A 40 11.30 5.26 -1.42
N HIS A 41 10.54 5.81 -0.46
CA HIS A 41 10.14 5.09 0.74
C HIS A 41 9.04 4.06 0.48
N LEU A 42 8.10 4.36 -0.43
CA LEU A 42 7.07 3.40 -0.85
C LEU A 42 7.66 2.24 -1.65
N HIS A 43 8.62 2.51 -2.54
CA HIS A 43 9.34 1.47 -3.28
C HIS A 43 10.10 0.56 -2.34
N HIS A 44 10.84 1.14 -1.39
CA HIS A 44 11.52 0.34 -0.39
C HIS A 44 10.56 -0.46 0.50
N GLY A 45 9.41 0.12 0.87
CA GLY A 45 8.36 -0.62 1.58
C GLY A 45 7.81 -1.81 0.80
N ALA A 46 7.71 -1.69 -0.53
CA ALA A 46 7.31 -2.79 -1.41
C ALA A 46 8.37 -3.90 -1.44
N GLU A 47 9.65 -3.55 -1.58
CA GLU A 47 10.77 -4.50 -1.52
C GLU A 47 10.80 -5.26 -0.18
N VAL A 48 10.57 -4.57 0.93
CA VAL A 48 10.47 -5.19 2.27
C VAL A 48 9.33 -6.20 2.31
N MET A 49 8.16 -5.85 1.79
CA MET A 49 7.00 -6.76 1.80
C MET A 49 7.20 -7.96 0.88
N GLU A 50 7.80 -7.77 -0.30
CA GLU A 50 8.19 -8.85 -1.21
C GLU A 50 9.18 -9.81 -0.52
N GLY A 51 10.21 -9.28 0.13
CA GLY A 51 11.16 -10.08 0.91
C GLY A 51 10.49 -10.86 2.05
N LEU A 52 9.60 -10.23 2.81
CA LEU A 52 8.84 -10.90 3.86
C LEU A 52 7.93 -12.01 3.31
N ALA A 53 7.27 -11.80 2.17
CA ALA A 53 6.45 -12.83 1.54
C ALA A 53 7.30 -14.01 1.06
N HIS A 54 8.42 -13.72 0.39
CA HIS A 54 9.34 -14.72 -0.14
C HIS A 54 10.00 -15.57 0.94
N ASN A 55 10.44 -14.94 2.04
CA ASN A 55 11.16 -15.61 3.12
C ASN A 55 10.25 -16.45 4.02
N HIS A 56 8.94 -16.20 3.99
CA HIS A 56 7.98 -16.85 4.88
C HIS A 56 6.78 -17.48 4.12
N PRO A 57 6.98 -18.36 3.13
CA PRO A 57 5.90 -18.84 2.26
C PRO A 57 4.82 -19.65 2.99
N GLN A 58 5.19 -20.26 4.12
CA GLN A 58 4.34 -21.15 4.93
C GLN A 58 4.24 -20.66 6.37
N ALA A 59 4.15 -19.34 6.59
CA ALA A 59 3.97 -18.80 7.93
C ALA A 59 2.64 -19.23 8.57
N ASP A 60 2.66 -19.47 9.88
CA ASP A 60 1.52 -19.77 10.71
C ASP A 60 1.52 -18.90 11.99
N GLY A 61 0.51 -19.10 12.84
CA GLY A 61 0.44 -18.51 14.17
C GLY A 61 0.65 -16.99 14.20
N LEU A 62 1.57 -16.55 15.08
CA LEU A 62 1.86 -15.14 15.32
C LEU A 62 2.59 -14.48 14.13
N THR A 63 3.47 -15.22 13.46
CA THR A 63 4.18 -14.72 12.27
C THR A 63 3.22 -14.46 11.12
N LEU A 64 2.26 -15.35 10.88
CA LEU A 64 1.21 -15.13 9.89
C LEU A 64 0.39 -13.87 10.19
N ARG A 65 0.04 -13.62 11.45
CA ARG A 65 -0.67 -12.39 11.85
C ARG A 65 0.17 -11.14 11.56
N ALA A 66 1.45 -11.16 11.95
CA ALA A 66 2.37 -10.06 11.71
C ALA A 66 2.56 -9.77 10.21
N LEU A 67 2.71 -10.80 9.37
CA LEU A 67 2.83 -10.66 7.91
C LEU A 67 1.57 -10.08 7.27
N LYS A 68 0.38 -10.55 7.71
CA LYS A 68 -0.89 -9.96 7.25
C LYS A 68 -1.00 -8.50 7.65
N GLN A 69 -0.55 -8.15 8.85
CA GLN A 69 -0.55 -6.75 9.28
C GLN A 69 0.47 -5.91 8.50
N ALA A 70 1.66 -6.43 8.22
CA ALA A 70 2.67 -5.78 7.40
C ALA A 70 2.12 -5.43 6.00
N ALA A 71 1.41 -6.38 5.37
CA ALA A 71 0.73 -6.15 4.10
C ALA A 71 -0.31 -5.01 4.18
N ARG A 72 -1.09 -4.93 5.27
CA ARG A 72 -2.03 -3.81 5.47
C ARG A 72 -1.32 -2.48 5.64
N GLU A 73 -0.23 -2.44 6.40
CA GLU A 73 0.55 -1.20 6.58
C GLU A 73 1.12 -0.72 5.23
N LEU A 74 1.61 -1.62 4.37
CA LEU A 74 2.05 -1.25 3.03
C LEU A 74 0.89 -0.72 2.17
N LEU A 75 -0.23 -1.43 2.12
CA LEU A 75 -1.41 -1.00 1.34
C LEU A 75 -1.94 0.37 1.80
N LEU A 76 -1.96 0.61 3.11
CA LEU A 76 -2.33 1.89 3.68
C LEU A 76 -1.32 2.99 3.33
N ALA A 77 -0.01 2.69 3.34
CA ALA A 77 1.01 3.64 2.93
C ALA A 77 0.92 4.01 1.44
N GLN A 78 0.49 3.09 0.58
CA GLN A 78 0.37 3.27 -0.86
C GLN A 78 -0.91 3.98 -1.32
N ALA A 79 -1.79 4.39 -0.40
CA ALA A 79 -3.00 5.12 -0.76
C ALA A 79 -2.66 6.43 -1.49
N SER A 80 -3.20 6.58 -2.70
CA SER A 80 -2.95 7.75 -3.56
C SER A 80 -3.44 9.07 -2.95
N ASP A 81 -4.38 8.99 -2.00
CA ASP A 81 -4.91 10.10 -1.23
C ASP A 81 -3.82 10.89 -0.52
N TRP A 82 -2.74 10.24 -0.06
CA TRP A 82 -1.63 10.95 0.60
C TRP A 82 -0.95 11.94 -0.35
N ALA A 83 -0.60 11.48 -1.55
CA ALA A 83 0.01 12.34 -2.57
C ALA A 83 -0.97 13.43 -3.05
N PHE A 84 -2.26 13.10 -3.17
CA PHE A 84 -3.31 14.08 -3.51
C PHE A 84 -3.48 15.17 -2.45
N MET A 85 -3.51 14.80 -1.17
CA MET A 85 -3.59 15.73 -0.03
C MET A 85 -2.38 16.65 0.04
N MET A 86 -1.18 16.11 -0.18
CA MET A 86 0.07 16.90 -0.28
C MET A 86 0.02 17.87 -1.46
N ASN A 87 -0.39 17.40 -2.65
CA ASN A 87 -0.47 18.22 -3.84
C ASN A 87 -1.51 19.34 -3.72
N SER A 88 -2.71 19.02 -3.26
CA SER A 88 -3.82 19.98 -3.11
C SER A 88 -3.64 20.95 -1.93
N GLY A 89 -2.67 20.71 -1.04
CA GLY A 89 -2.49 21.48 0.18
C GLY A 89 -3.54 21.17 1.27
N THR A 90 -4.33 20.12 1.09
CA THR A 90 -5.37 19.71 2.06
C THR A 90 -4.74 18.84 3.13
N MET A 91 -4.44 19.43 4.29
CA MET A 91 -3.79 18.75 5.43
C MET A 91 -2.50 17.98 5.06
N PRO A 92 -1.51 18.61 4.40
CA PRO A 92 -0.30 17.94 3.92
C PRO A 92 0.50 17.28 5.05
N ASP A 93 0.60 17.93 6.21
CA ASP A 93 1.32 17.37 7.36
C ASP A 93 0.62 16.13 7.92
N TYR A 94 -0.72 16.07 7.83
CA TYR A 94 -1.46 14.88 8.23
C TYR A 94 -1.14 13.72 7.29
N ALA A 95 -1.18 13.94 5.98
CA ALA A 95 -0.84 12.93 4.99
C ALA A 95 0.59 12.40 5.18
N ALA A 96 1.55 13.31 5.35
CA ALA A 96 2.95 12.96 5.60
C ALA A 96 3.11 12.12 6.89
N ARG A 97 2.44 12.52 7.98
CA ARG A 97 2.47 11.76 9.24
C ARG A 97 1.84 10.37 9.08
N ARG A 98 0.72 10.25 8.38
CA ARG A 98 0.02 8.96 8.16
C ARG A 98 0.89 8.00 7.37
N LEU A 99 1.41 8.44 6.23
CA LEU A 99 2.30 7.64 5.39
C LEU A 99 3.53 7.16 6.17
N ASN A 100 4.21 8.08 6.87
CA ASN A 100 5.39 7.74 7.68
C ASN A 100 5.05 6.78 8.84
N THR A 101 3.86 6.89 9.43
CA THR A 101 3.40 5.99 10.49
C THR A 101 3.20 4.57 9.95
N HIS A 102 2.57 4.42 8.78
CA HIS A 102 2.37 3.11 8.15
C HIS A 102 3.71 2.46 7.76
N LEU A 103 4.61 3.23 7.12
CA LEU A 103 5.95 2.73 6.79
C LEU A 103 6.78 2.36 8.03
N SER A 104 6.71 3.16 9.10
CA SER A 104 7.44 2.86 10.34
C SER A 104 6.91 1.58 11.01
N GLN A 105 5.61 1.34 10.97
CA GLN A 105 5.00 0.11 11.48
C GLN A 105 5.42 -1.10 10.63
N LEU A 106 5.42 -0.98 9.30
CA LEU A 106 5.93 -2.02 8.39
C LEU A 106 7.38 -2.38 8.72
N ARG A 107 8.27 -1.39 8.83
CA ARG A 107 9.69 -1.61 9.19
C ARG A 107 9.87 -2.20 10.58
N ARG A 108 8.98 -1.90 11.53
CA ARG A 108 9.01 -2.53 12.85
C ARG A 108 8.61 -4.00 12.76
N LEU A 109 7.53 -4.31 12.02
CA LEU A 109 7.07 -5.68 11.81
C LEU A 109 8.14 -6.53 11.11
N GLU A 110 8.79 -6.00 10.07
CA GLU A 110 9.94 -6.63 9.40
C GLU A 110 10.98 -7.08 10.44
N ARG A 111 11.50 -6.14 11.24
CA ARG A 111 12.51 -6.46 12.27
C ARG A 111 12.00 -7.45 13.31
N GLU A 112 10.76 -7.35 13.75
CA GLU A 112 10.20 -8.25 14.75
C GLU A 112 10.00 -9.67 14.21
N ILE A 113 9.62 -9.80 12.94
CA ILE A 113 9.48 -11.07 12.23
C ILE A 113 10.86 -11.72 12.05
N ASP A 114 11.83 -10.97 11.51
CA ASP A 114 13.19 -11.48 11.23
C ASP A 114 13.91 -11.94 12.50
N ASN A 115 13.72 -11.22 13.61
CA ASN A 115 14.32 -11.56 14.90
C ASN A 115 13.48 -12.56 15.72
N GLN A 116 12.35 -13.03 15.19
CA GLN A 116 11.42 -13.93 15.89
C GLN A 116 10.99 -13.39 17.27
N ALA A 117 10.83 -12.07 17.38
CA ALA A 117 10.61 -11.33 18.62
C ALA A 117 9.36 -10.44 18.53
N ILE A 118 8.27 -10.99 17.98
CA ILE A 118 7.02 -10.26 17.76
C ILE A 118 6.37 -9.86 19.08
N ASP A 119 6.12 -8.57 19.26
CA ASP A 119 5.36 -8.04 20.38
C ASP A 119 3.86 -8.21 20.10
N GLU A 120 3.28 -9.30 20.60
CA GLU A 120 1.86 -9.61 20.37
C GLU A 120 0.89 -8.52 20.88
N ARG A 121 1.26 -7.81 21.95
CA ARG A 121 0.40 -6.74 22.50
C ARG A 121 0.39 -5.55 21.55
N TRP A 122 1.56 -5.17 21.05
CA TRP A 122 1.66 -4.10 20.07
C TRP A 122 1.02 -4.48 18.73
N LEU A 123 1.24 -5.71 18.26
CA LEU A 123 0.58 -6.24 17.06
C LEU A 123 -0.94 -6.15 17.17
N SER A 124 -1.51 -6.60 18.29
CA SER A 124 -2.96 -6.55 18.51
C SER A 124 -3.51 -5.12 18.51
N MET A 125 -2.73 -4.15 19.00
CA MET A 125 -3.10 -2.74 18.98
C MET A 125 -3.17 -2.17 17.55
N ILE A 126 -2.17 -2.47 16.72
CA ILE A 126 -2.16 -1.98 15.34
C ILE A 126 -3.15 -2.73 14.46
N GLU A 127 -3.37 -4.04 14.72
CA GLU A 127 -4.45 -4.82 14.09
C GLU A 127 -5.83 -4.22 14.39
N TYR A 128 -6.06 -3.75 15.62
CA TYR A 128 -7.31 -3.07 15.97
C TYR A 128 -7.47 -1.72 15.25
N ARG A 129 -6.40 -0.92 15.15
CA ARG A 129 -6.44 0.42 14.54
C ARG A 129 -6.51 0.38 13.01
N ASN A 130 -5.81 -0.57 12.39
CA ASN A 130 -5.60 -0.68 10.95
C ASN A 130 -6.16 -2.03 10.45
N ASN A 131 -7.46 -2.24 10.65
CA ASN A 131 -8.13 -3.54 10.52
C ASN A 131 -8.73 -3.82 9.12
N ILE A 132 -8.39 -3.03 8.11
CA ILE A 132 -8.90 -3.22 6.74
C ILE A 132 -8.39 -4.52 6.13
N PHE A 133 -9.14 -5.12 5.21
CA PHE A 133 -8.78 -6.39 4.55
C PHE A 133 -8.46 -7.52 5.55
N PRO A 134 -9.46 -8.03 6.30
CA PRO A 134 -9.25 -9.13 7.25
C PRO A 134 -8.70 -10.41 6.58
N LEU A 135 -9.01 -10.59 5.29
CA LEU A 135 -8.61 -11.72 4.46
C LEU A 135 -7.39 -11.43 3.56
N VAL A 136 -6.63 -10.36 3.82
CA VAL A 136 -5.42 -10.06 3.04
C VAL A 136 -4.50 -11.28 2.99
N ASP A 137 -4.06 -11.65 1.80
CA ASP A 137 -3.04 -12.67 1.62
C ASP A 137 -1.70 -11.99 1.34
N TYR A 138 -0.77 -12.08 2.30
CA TYR A 138 0.56 -11.48 2.16
C TYR A 138 1.40 -12.17 1.08
N ARG A 139 1.02 -13.38 0.67
CA ARG A 139 1.74 -14.15 -0.35
C ARG A 139 1.55 -13.58 -1.76
N ALA A 140 0.57 -12.71 -1.96
CA ALA A 140 0.39 -12.02 -3.24
C ALA A 140 1.55 -11.05 -3.58
N PHE A 141 2.44 -10.79 -2.62
CA PHE A 141 3.57 -9.89 -2.77
C PHE A 141 4.89 -10.59 -3.17
N GLY A 142 4.95 -11.92 -3.27
CA GLY A 142 6.19 -12.67 -3.59
C GLY A 142 5.97 -14.01 -4.28
#